data_AF-A0A2G9TJH2-F1
#
_entry.id   AF-A0A2G9TJH2-F1
#
_cell.length_a   1.000
_cell.length_b   1.000
_cell.length_c   1.000
_cell.angle_alpha   90.00
_cell.angle_beta   90.00
_cell.angle_gamma   90.00
#
_symmetry.space_group_name_H-M   'P 1'
#
loop_
_entity.id
_entity.type
_entity.pdbx_description
1 polymer ?
#
loop_
_entity_poly.entity_id
_entity_poly.type
_entity_poly.pdbx_seq_one_letter_code
_entity_poly.pdbx_strand_id
1 'polypeptide(L)'
;STSYSVYPDSDPDRIVVSQLSLVDLAGSERAKRTQNVGDRLAEAASINKSLMVLRQCIEKLRRNQRSTLHETVPYRDAKLTMLFKNYFEGAGKIRMIICANPKPSDFEENLDYNDSTSISNLKERCLALSQLTSSENRDIGAES
;
A
#
# COMPACT_ATOMS: atom_id res chain seq x y z
N SER A 1 -6.97 3.18 -30.25
CA SER A 1 -5.79 2.30 -30.44
C SER A 1 -4.80 2.56 -29.33
N THR A 2 -4.72 1.67 -28.35
CA THR A 2 -3.81 1.81 -27.19
C THR A 2 -2.43 1.33 -27.63
N SER A 3 -1.48 2.23 -27.85
CA SER A 3 -0.10 1.86 -28.19
C SER A 3 0.58 1.31 -26.93
N TYR A 4 0.69 -0.01 -26.82
CA TYR A 4 1.63 -0.60 -25.88
C TYR A 4 3.03 -0.31 -26.40
N SER A 5 3.86 0.34 -25.59
CA SER A 5 5.30 0.41 -25.81
C SER A 5 5.83 -1.03 -25.85
N VAL A 6 6.21 -1.50 -27.03
CA VAL A 6 6.86 -2.80 -27.20
C VAL A 6 8.27 -2.65 -26.65
N TYR A 7 8.58 -3.39 -25.59
CA TYR A 7 9.94 -3.53 -25.10
C TYR A 7 10.60 -4.73 -25.78
N PRO A 8 11.89 -4.64 -26.17
CA PRO A 8 12.79 -3.51 -25.96
C PRO A 8 12.59 -2.35 -26.95
N ASP A 9 12.81 -1.13 -26.47
CA ASP A 9 12.93 0.09 -27.28
C ASP A 9 14.19 -0.01 -28.15
N SER A 10 14.08 0.28 -29.45
CA SER A 10 15.14 0.03 -30.43
C SER A 10 16.25 1.09 -30.44
N ASP A 11 16.14 2.13 -29.62
CA ASP A 11 17.13 3.20 -29.49
C ASP A 11 18.36 2.72 -28.70
N PRO A 12 19.52 2.55 -29.35
CA PRO A 12 20.73 2.00 -28.72
C PRO A 12 21.36 2.93 -27.67
N ASP A 13 21.02 4.21 -27.66
CA ASP A 13 21.57 5.20 -26.71
C ASP A 13 20.66 5.41 -25.48
N ARG A 14 19.46 4.81 -25.49
CA ARG A 14 18.50 4.94 -24.40
C ARG A 14 18.71 3.90 -23.31
N ILE A 15 19.14 4.35 -22.14
CA ILE A 15 19.21 3.51 -20.93
C ILE A 15 17.86 3.56 -20.19
N VAL A 16 17.18 2.42 -20.07
CA VAL A 16 15.96 2.29 -19.27
C VAL A 16 16.27 1.59 -17.94
N VAL A 17 16.04 2.28 -16.83
CA VAL A 17 16.13 1.71 -15.48
C VAL A 17 14.71 1.46 -14.96
N SER A 18 14.46 0.24 -14.50
CA SER A 18 13.19 -0.13 -13.86
C SER A 18 13.44 -0.74 -12.49
N GLN A 19 12.52 -0.51 -11.55
CA GLN A 19 12.60 -1.04 -10.19
C GLN A 19 11.32 -1.80 -9.85
N LEU A 20 11.47 -3.09 -9.53
CA LEU A 20 10.42 -3.93 -8.98
C LEU A 20 10.71 -4.19 -7.50
N SER A 21 9.76 -3.82 -6.64
CA SER A 21 9.83 -4.10 -5.20
C SER A 21 8.80 -5.19 -4.85
N LEU A 22 9.28 -6.33 -4.34
CA LEU A 22 8.44 -7.38 -3.78
C LEU A 22 8.51 -7.29 -2.26
N VAL A 23 7.35 -7.14 -1.62
CA VAL A 23 7.25 -6.86 -0.19
C VAL A 23 6.40 -7.93 0.46
N ASP A 24 6.98 -8.65 1.41
CA ASP A 24 6.25 -9.54 2.30
C ASP A 24 5.98 -8.83 3.62
N LEU A 25 4.71 -8.73 4.00
CA LEU A 25 4.29 -8.04 5.21
C LEU A 25 3.93 -9.07 6.28
N ALA A 26 4.40 -8.80 7.50
CA ALA A 26 3.97 -9.58 8.67
C ALA A 26 2.44 -9.52 8.84
N GLY A 27 1.91 -10.51 9.56
CA GLY A 27 0.48 -10.61 9.81
C GLY A 27 -0.06 -9.44 10.64
N SER A 28 -1.32 -9.09 10.39
CA SER A 28 -2.02 -8.00 11.08
C SER A 28 -2.82 -8.46 12.30
N GLU A 29 -2.54 -9.65 12.81
CA GLU A 29 -3.31 -10.25 13.90
C GLU A 29 -3.28 -9.42 15.18
N ARG A 30 -4.42 -9.38 15.86
CA ARG A 30 -4.59 -8.62 17.08
C ARG A 30 -3.76 -9.24 18.21
N ALA A 31 -3.00 -8.41 18.90
CA ALA A 31 -2.19 -8.80 20.07
C ALA A 31 -3.01 -9.54 21.16
N LYS A 32 -4.33 -9.28 21.26
CA LYS A 32 -5.23 -9.98 22.21
C LYS A 32 -5.39 -11.48 21.93
N ARG A 33 -5.16 -11.92 20.69
CA ARG A 33 -5.21 -13.35 20.29
C ARG A 33 -3.87 -14.05 20.52
N THR A 34 -2.80 -13.28 20.67
CA THR A 34 -1.45 -13.80 20.87
C THR A 34 -1.13 -13.81 22.36
N GLN A 35 -0.76 -14.95 22.93
CA GLN A 35 -0.24 -15.04 24.31
C GLN A 35 1.23 -14.60 24.37
N ASN A 36 1.57 -13.52 23.68
CA ASN A 36 2.94 -13.01 23.58
C ASN A 36 3.31 -12.28 24.87
N VAL A 37 4.50 -12.57 25.39
CA VAL A 37 5.08 -11.94 26.58
C VAL A 37 6.50 -11.45 26.30
N GLY A 38 6.98 -10.48 27.08
CA GLY A 38 8.34 -9.95 26.96
C GLY A 38 8.65 -9.42 25.56
N ASP A 39 9.79 -9.82 25.01
CA ASP A 39 10.28 -9.36 23.71
C ASP A 39 9.32 -9.64 22.55
N ARG A 40 8.60 -10.77 22.59
CA ARG A 40 7.61 -11.12 21.56
C ARG A 40 6.42 -10.17 21.55
N LEU A 41 6.05 -9.61 22.71
CA LEU A 41 5.02 -8.59 22.79
C LEU A 41 5.50 -7.26 22.18
N ALA A 42 6.75 -6.89 22.45
CA ALA A 42 7.36 -5.69 21.88
C ALA A 42 7.49 -5.78 20.35
N GLU A 43 7.91 -6.95 19.84
CA GLU A 43 7.95 -7.25 18.41
C GLU A 43 6.55 -7.16 17.78
N ALA A 44 5.57 -7.85 18.35
CA ALA A 44 4.19 -7.82 17.88
C ALA A 44 3.60 -6.39 17.89
N ALA A 45 3.96 -5.58 18.89
CA ALA A 45 3.56 -4.18 18.94
C ALA A 45 4.20 -3.36 17.81
N SER A 46 5.47 -3.59 17.50
CA SER A 46 6.17 -2.92 16.39
C SER A 46 5.61 -3.32 15.02
N ILE A 47 5.31 -4.61 14.81
CA ILE A 47 4.62 -5.12 13.62
C ILE A 47 3.26 -4.44 13.46
N ASN A 48 2.45 -4.45 14.51
CA ASN A 48 1.13 -3.83 14.45
C ASN A 48 1.19 -2.32 14.24
N LYS A 49 2.20 -1.64 14.78
CA LYS A 49 2.43 -0.21 14.55
C LYS A 49 2.70 0.09 13.08
N SER A 50 3.63 -0.63 12.44
CA SER A 50 3.98 -0.37 11.03
C SER A 50 2.80 -0.64 10.09
N LEU A 51 2.05 -1.71 10.34
CA LEU A 51 0.84 -2.05 9.57
C LEU A 51 -0.30 -1.05 9.82
N MET A 52 -0.45 -0.54 11.04
CA MET A 52 -1.43 0.50 11.35
C MET A 52 -1.12 1.80 10.60
N VAL A 53 0.13 2.25 10.61
CA VAL A 53 0.55 3.47 9.87
C VAL A 53 0.36 3.28 8.37
N LEU A 54 0.67 2.10 7.82
CA LEU A 54 0.37 1.78 6.43
C LEU A 54 -1.12 1.94 6.12
N ARG A 55 -2.00 1.38 6.96
CA ARG A 55 -3.46 1.53 6.80
C ARG A 55 -3.90 3.00 6.83
N GLN A 56 -3.37 3.78 7.77
CA GLN A 56 -3.67 5.22 7.87
C GLN A 56 -3.22 5.99 6.63
N CYS A 57 -2.05 5.66 6.07
CA CYS A 57 -1.56 6.29 4.85
C CYS A 57 -2.50 6.03 3.67
N ILE A 58 -2.88 4.78 3.45
CA ILE A 58 -3.78 4.40 2.35
C ILE A 58 -5.16 5.03 2.51
N GLU A 59 -5.68 5.06 3.74
CA GLU A 59 -6.98 5.66 4.03
C GLU A 59 -7.01 7.16 3.73
N LYS A 60 -5.97 7.90 4.12
CA LYS A 60 -5.83 9.33 3.79
C LYS A 60 -5.63 9.56 2.29
N LEU A 61 -4.84 8.73 1.63
CA LEU A 61 -4.70 8.76 0.17
C LEU A 61 -6.05 8.60 -0.53
N ARG A 62 -6.86 7.64 -0.08
CA ARG A 62 -8.23 7.45 -0.59
C ARG A 62 -9.11 8.68 -0.38
N ARG A 63 -9.05 9.33 0.79
CA ARG A 63 -9.82 10.55 1.06
C ARG A 63 -9.35 11.71 0.17
N ASN A 64 -8.05 11.87 0.01
CA ASN A 64 -7.44 12.89 -0.85
C ASN A 64 -7.81 12.72 -2.33
N GLN A 65 -8.17 11.52 -2.78
CA GLN A 65 -8.68 11.28 -4.14
C GLN A 65 -10.16 11.69 -4.30
N ARG A 66 -10.93 11.66 -3.22
CA ARG A 66 -12.39 11.90 -3.23
C ARG A 66 -12.79 13.30 -2.77
N SER A 67 -11.85 14.04 -2.18
CA SER A 67 -12.05 15.33 -1.54
C SER A 67 -11.12 16.36 -2.15
N THR A 68 -11.57 17.61 -2.25
CA THR A 68 -10.72 18.76 -2.60
C THR A 68 -9.84 19.21 -1.43
N LEU A 69 -10.16 18.78 -0.20
CA LEU A 69 -9.34 19.00 0.98
C LEU A 69 -8.32 17.88 1.10
N HIS A 70 -7.05 18.20 0.83
CA HIS A 70 -5.94 17.25 0.95
C HIS A 70 -5.42 17.18 2.39
N GLU A 71 -5.61 16.03 3.03
CA GLU A 71 -5.02 15.70 4.32
C GLU A 71 -3.54 15.32 4.19
N THR A 72 -2.72 15.72 5.15
CA THR A 72 -1.32 15.28 5.22
C THR A 72 -1.23 13.79 5.53
N VAL A 73 -0.53 13.04 4.67
CA VAL A 73 -0.33 11.60 4.80
C VAL A 73 0.90 11.31 5.70
N PRO A 74 0.77 10.48 6.77
CA PRO A 74 1.80 10.32 7.80
C PRO A 74 2.89 9.30 7.41
N TYR A 75 3.54 9.47 6.26
CA TYR A 75 4.55 8.51 5.79
C TYR A 75 5.72 8.32 6.75
N ARG A 76 6.04 9.35 7.54
CA ARG A 76 7.19 9.37 8.46
C ARG A 76 6.99 8.55 9.74
N ASP A 77 5.76 8.13 10.03
CA ASP A 77 5.42 7.49 11.29
C ASP A 77 5.86 6.02 11.36
N ALA A 78 6.19 5.41 10.20
CA ALA A 78 6.79 4.09 10.10
C ALA A 78 7.83 4.01 8.97
N LYS A 79 8.93 3.29 9.22
CA LYS A 79 9.99 3.05 8.21
C LYS A 79 9.43 2.42 6.93
N LEU A 80 8.46 1.52 7.08
CA LEU A 80 7.76 0.87 5.97
C LEU A 80 7.12 1.89 5.02
N THR A 81 6.38 2.86 5.56
CA THR A 81 5.69 3.87 4.76
C THR A 81 6.63 4.93 4.19
N MET A 82 7.77 5.18 4.85
CA MET A 82 8.82 6.03 4.29
C MET A 82 9.46 5.38 3.05
N LEU A 83 9.78 4.09 3.12
CA LEU A 83 10.41 3.36 2.04
C LEU A 83 9.57 3.39 0.75
N PHE A 84 8.24 3.30 0.89
CA PHE A 84 7.31 3.26 -0.24
C PHE A 84 6.64 4.61 -0.55
N LYS A 85 7.07 5.70 0.08
CA LYS A 85 6.50 7.04 -0.13
C LYS A 85 6.42 7.41 -1.60
N ASN A 86 7.50 7.24 -2.36
CA ASN A 86 7.54 7.61 -3.78
C ASN A 86 6.49 6.85 -4.59
N TYR A 87 6.27 5.57 -4.30
CA TYR A 87 5.22 4.79 -4.94
C TYR A 87 3.82 5.28 -4.55
N PHE A 88 3.60 5.66 -3.29
CA PHE A 88 2.33 6.22 -2.83
C PHE A 88 2.04 7.61 -3.41
N GLU A 89 3.06 8.31 -3.89
CA GLU A 89 2.96 9.61 -4.55
C GLU A 89 2.90 9.49 -6.09
N GLY A 90 2.81 8.26 -6.62
CA GLY A 90 2.58 8.03 -8.05
C GLY A 90 3.83 7.71 -8.88
N ALA A 91 5.02 7.59 -8.29
CA ALA A 91 6.26 7.25 -9.00
C ALA A 91 6.35 5.76 -9.42
N GLY A 92 5.22 5.11 -9.67
CA GLY A 92 5.17 3.71 -10.10
C GLY A 92 3.82 3.06 -9.88
N LYS A 93 3.76 1.75 -10.14
CA LYS A 93 2.56 0.94 -9.96
C LYS A 93 2.64 0.16 -8.65
N ILE A 94 1.64 0.35 -7.79
CA ILE A 94 1.42 -0.46 -6.59
C ILE A 94 0.32 -1.50 -6.86
N ARG A 95 0.57 -2.72 -6.42
CA ARG A 95 -0.43 -3.79 -6.30
C ARG A 95 -0.28 -4.42 -4.91
N MET A 96 -1.40 -4.71 -4.27
CA MET A 96 -1.45 -5.33 -2.96
C MET A 96 -2.23 -6.64 -3.05
N ILE A 97 -1.64 -7.71 -2.51
CA ILE A 97 -2.29 -9.02 -2.38
C ILE A 97 -2.74 -9.14 -0.93
N ILE A 98 -4.01 -9.50 -0.73
CA ILE A 98 -4.60 -9.64 0.61
C ILE A 98 -4.78 -11.13 0.88
N CYS A 99 -4.17 -11.60 1.97
CA CYS A 99 -4.34 -12.96 2.46
C CYS A 99 -5.41 -12.98 3.55
N ALA A 100 -6.42 -13.82 3.37
CA ALA A 100 -7.58 -13.91 4.24
C ALA A 100 -7.83 -15.36 4.66
N ASN A 101 -8.15 -15.58 5.94
CA ASN A 101 -8.53 -16.90 6.43
C ASN A 101 -10.04 -17.12 6.28
N PRO A 102 -10.50 -18.17 5.57
CA PRO A 102 -11.93 -18.44 5.40
C PRO A 102 -12.62 -19.07 6.62
N LYS A 103 -11.89 -19.31 7.73
CA LYS A 103 -12.49 -19.94 8.93
C LYS A 103 -13.60 -19.09 9.54
N PRO A 104 -14.73 -19.69 9.98
CA PRO A 104 -15.84 -18.95 10.60
C PRO A 104 -15.44 -18.11 11.82
N SER A 105 -14.46 -18.58 12.61
CA SER A 105 -13.94 -17.85 13.78
C SER A 105 -13.23 -16.54 13.44
N ASP A 106 -12.78 -16.39 12.19
CA ASP A 106 -12.13 -15.19 11.68
C ASP A 106 -13.08 -14.37 10.78
N PHE A 107 -14.32 -14.85 10.59
CA PHE A 107 -15.30 -14.21 9.71
C PHE A 107 -15.79 -12.87 10.26
N GLU A 108 -15.91 -12.74 11.60
CA GLU A 108 -16.24 -11.45 12.24
C GLU A 108 -15.14 -10.40 11.97
N GLU A 109 -13.87 -10.79 12.03
CA GLU A 109 -12.72 -9.91 11.71
C GLU A 109 -12.73 -9.51 10.22
N ASN A 110 -13.17 -10.43 9.36
CA ASN A 110 -13.23 -10.19 7.91
C ASN A 110 -14.36 -9.25 7.47
N LEU A 111 -15.48 -9.20 8.20
CA LEU A 111 -16.69 -8.46 7.81
C LEU A 111 -17.06 -7.25 8.67
N ASP A 112 -16.43 -7.05 9.84
CA ASP A 112 -16.75 -5.90 10.69
C ASP A 112 -16.44 -4.58 9.95
N TYR A 113 -17.48 -3.91 9.45
CA TYR A 113 -17.34 -2.63 8.73
C TYR A 113 -16.82 -1.50 9.61
N ASN A 114 -17.03 -1.58 10.93
CA ASN A 114 -16.46 -0.64 11.89
C ASN A 114 -14.99 -0.96 12.18
N ASP A 115 -14.58 -2.20 11.92
CA ASP A 115 -13.17 -2.55 11.97
C ASP A 115 -12.44 -2.04 10.73
N SER A 116 -11.52 -1.14 10.97
CA SER A 116 -10.59 -0.65 9.95
C SER A 116 -9.75 -1.77 9.32
N THR A 117 -9.64 -2.95 9.93
CA THR A 117 -8.90 -4.10 9.40
C THR A 117 -9.73 -5.11 8.61
N SER A 118 -11.05 -4.93 8.50
CA SER A 118 -11.89 -5.85 7.74
C SER A 118 -11.54 -5.90 6.25
N ILE A 119 -11.78 -7.07 5.65
CA ILE A 119 -11.49 -7.35 4.25
C ILE A 119 -12.27 -6.40 3.33
N SER A 120 -13.50 -6.07 3.70
CA SER A 120 -14.35 -5.14 2.94
C SER A 120 -13.68 -3.76 2.81
N ASN A 121 -13.14 -3.22 3.90
CA ASN A 121 -12.38 -1.98 3.91
C ASN A 121 -11.03 -2.11 3.21
N LEU A 122 -10.36 -3.26 3.33
CA LEU A 122 -9.09 -3.53 2.67
C LEU A 122 -9.20 -3.54 1.14
N LYS A 123 -10.28 -4.12 0.59
CA LYS A 123 -10.55 -4.13 -0.85
C LYS A 123 -10.62 -2.71 -1.42
N GLU A 124 -11.38 -1.82 -0.78
CA GLU A 124 -11.52 -0.43 -1.19
C GLU A 124 -10.19 0.35 -1.11
N ARG A 125 -9.35 0.03 -0.14
CA ARG A 125 -8.00 0.60 0.00
C ARG A 125 -7.05 0.14 -1.10
N CYS A 126 -7.09 -1.15 -1.47
CA CYS A 126 -6.32 -1.66 -2.61
C CYS A 126 -6.75 -1.03 -3.94
N LEU A 127 -8.05 -0.74 -4.08
CA LEU A 127 -8.57 -0.02 -5.23
C LEU A 127 -8.03 1.42 -5.28
N ALA A 128 -8.04 2.12 -4.14
CA ALA A 128 -7.47 3.46 -4.03
C ALA A 128 -5.97 3.49 -4.37
N LEU A 129 -5.19 2.49 -3.91
CA LEU A 129 -3.79 2.32 -4.29
C LEU A 129 -3.63 2.12 -5.79
N SER A 130 -4.50 1.33 -6.43
CA SER A 130 -4.46 1.09 -7.87
C SER A 130 -4.78 2.36 -8.67
N GLN A 131 -5.63 3.24 -8.15
CA GLN A 131 -6.00 4.51 -8.80
C GLN A 131 -4.87 5.55 -8.76
N LEU A 132 -4.01 5.55 -7.73
CA LEU A 132 -2.79 6.39 -7.70
C LEU A 132 -1.86 6.09 -8.88
N THR A 133 -1.97 4.90 -9.45
CA THR A 133 -1.10 4.40 -10.54
C THR A 133 -1.68 4.68 -11.92
N SER A 134 -2.89 5.23 -11.98
CA SER A 134 -3.63 5.50 -13.22
C SER A 134 -3.56 6.97 -13.66
N SER A 135 -3.01 7.86 -12.84
CA SER A 135 -2.58 9.18 -13.30
C SER A 135 -1.33 9.01 -14.15
N GLU A 136 -1.56 9.09 -15.45
CA GLU A 136 -0.63 9.13 -16.57
C GLU A 136 0.81 9.54 -16.25
N ASN A 137 1.73 8.90 -16.98
CA ASN A 137 3.05 9.42 -17.36
C ASN A 137 2.94 10.85 -17.93
N ARG A 138 2.70 11.84 -17.08
CA ARG A 138 3.01 13.23 -17.37
C ARG A 138 4.42 13.44 -16.83
N ASP A 139 5.29 13.83 -17.76
CA ASP A 139 6.65 14.31 -17.52
C ASP A 139 7.72 13.24 -17.21
N ILE A 140 8.07 12.48 -18.24
CA ILE A 140 9.49 12.24 -18.53
C ILE A 140 9.72 12.68 -19.98
N GLY A 141 9.82 13.99 -20.13
CA GLY A 141 10.05 14.69 -21.39
C GLY A 141 10.27 16.17 -21.12
N ALA A 142 10.98 16.49 -20.03
CA ALA A 142 11.51 17.82 -19.81
C ALA A 142 12.82 17.93 -20.60
N GLU A 143 12.78 18.77 -21.63
CA GLU A 143 13.86 19.60 -22.16
C GLU A 143 15.30 19.28 -21.71
N SER A 144 16.10 18.82 -22.67
CA SER A 144 17.34 19.46 -23.13
C SER A 144 17.92 18.71 -24.32
#